data_AF-A0AAE1F0J8-F1
#
_entry.id   AF-A0AAE1F0J8-F1
#
_cell.length_a   1.000
_cell.length_b   1.000
_cell.length_c   1.000
_cell.angle_alpha   90.00
_cell.angle_beta   90.00
_cell.angle_gamma   90.00
#
_symmetry.space_group_name_H-M   'P 1'
#
loop_
_entity.id
_entity.type
_entity.pdbx_description
1 polymer ?
#
loop_
_entity_poly.entity_id
_entity_poly.type
_entity_poly.pdbx_seq_one_letter_code
_entity_poly.pdbx_strand_id
1 'polypeptide(L)'
;MASKRIAASTVEWAAFAARVPQSQKAMFNAFKGKSDGYLRRVLTAPENLPKIDFNAYKARIAVPGMVEEFQKKYEAIEVPYPADTYSAQITEVQNATTAETQEFVKASEARIGKIKEELAQWENMIPFEQMTMEEFADQFPSETIDLNNPTFWPHTPDMALDYVKKEEE
;
A
#
# COMPACT_ATOMS: atom_id res chain seq x y z
N MET A 1 -26.11 -10.36 -16.80
CA MET A 1 -24.97 -9.48 -17.16
C MET A 1 -24.18 -9.02 -15.93
N ALA A 2 -24.80 -8.93 -14.75
CA ALA A 2 -24.12 -8.52 -13.52
C ALA A 2 -23.19 -9.63 -12.99
N SER A 3 -23.61 -10.90 -13.02
CA SER A 3 -22.78 -12.06 -12.64
C SER A 3 -21.44 -12.15 -13.41
N LYS A 4 -21.46 -11.87 -14.73
CA LYS A 4 -20.26 -11.90 -15.59
C LYS A 4 -19.28 -10.75 -15.31
N ARG A 5 -19.73 -9.64 -14.71
CA ARG A 5 -18.89 -8.49 -14.34
C ARG A 5 -18.17 -8.72 -13.01
N ILE A 6 -18.85 -9.34 -12.04
CA ILE A 6 -18.28 -9.66 -10.71
C ILE A 6 -17.16 -10.71 -10.85
N ALA A 7 -17.28 -11.62 -11.81
CA ALA A 7 -16.27 -12.64 -12.10
C ALA A 7 -14.96 -12.07 -12.69
N ALA A 8 -14.95 -10.86 -13.25
CA ALA A 8 -13.76 -10.24 -13.83
C ALA A 8 -12.85 -9.55 -12.78
N SER A 9 -13.34 -9.32 -11.57
CA SER A 9 -12.63 -8.57 -10.51
C SER A 9 -12.27 -9.45 -9.30
N THR A 10 -11.84 -10.69 -9.52
CA THR A 10 -11.35 -11.54 -8.43
C THR A 10 -10.04 -10.98 -7.88
N VAL A 11 -10.12 -10.26 -6.77
CA VAL A 11 -8.95 -9.77 -6.04
C VAL A 11 -8.32 -10.94 -5.28
N GLU A 12 -7.02 -11.18 -5.49
CA GLU A 12 -6.26 -12.14 -4.69
C GLU A 12 -5.96 -11.59 -3.29
N TRP A 13 -6.92 -11.74 -2.39
CA TRP A 13 -6.82 -11.24 -1.01
C TRP A 13 -5.67 -11.85 -0.20
N ALA A 14 -5.27 -13.08 -0.50
CA ALA A 14 -4.16 -13.75 0.19
C ALA A 14 -2.81 -13.13 -0.16
N ALA A 15 -2.55 -12.91 -1.45
CA ALA A 15 -1.33 -12.25 -1.93
C ALA A 15 -1.25 -10.80 -1.45
N PHE A 16 -2.38 -10.10 -1.38
CA PHE A 16 -2.40 -8.74 -0.86
C PHE A 16 -2.13 -8.73 0.66
N ALA A 17 -2.76 -9.61 1.44
CA ALA A 17 -2.54 -9.72 2.88
C ALA A 17 -1.08 -10.02 3.25
N ALA A 18 -0.36 -10.79 2.42
CA ALA A 18 1.05 -11.12 2.64
C ALA A 18 1.98 -9.90 2.53
N ARG A 19 1.58 -8.86 1.78
CA ARG A 19 2.39 -7.65 1.54
C ARG A 19 2.07 -6.50 2.50
N VAL A 20 1.00 -6.62 3.29
CA VAL A 20 0.54 -5.55 4.18
C VAL A 20 1.35 -5.55 5.48
N PRO A 21 1.99 -4.42 5.85
CA PRO A 21 2.68 -4.27 7.13
C PRO A 21 1.73 -4.46 8.32
N GLN A 22 2.26 -4.94 9.46
CA GLN A 22 1.46 -5.22 10.67
C GLN A 22 0.63 -4.00 11.13
N SER A 23 1.19 -2.79 11.04
CA SER A 23 0.52 -1.53 11.40
C SER A 23 -0.69 -1.20 10.51
N GLN A 24 -0.72 -1.70 9.28
CA GLN A 24 -1.78 -1.39 8.30
C GLN A 24 -2.83 -2.51 8.17
N LYS A 25 -2.68 -3.63 8.90
CA LYS A 25 -3.61 -4.77 8.85
C LYS A 25 -5.05 -4.38 9.22
N ALA A 26 -5.23 -3.46 10.16
CA ALA A 26 -6.55 -2.97 10.54
C ALA A 26 -7.26 -2.27 9.36
N MET A 27 -6.54 -1.42 8.62
CA MET A 27 -7.08 -0.73 7.44
C MET A 27 -7.38 -1.72 6.31
N PHE A 28 -6.50 -2.69 6.07
CA PHE A 28 -6.72 -3.75 5.09
C PHE A 28 -7.99 -4.57 5.40
N ASN A 29 -8.17 -4.99 6.65
CA ASN A 29 -9.36 -5.74 7.05
C ASN A 29 -10.64 -4.92 6.90
N ALA A 30 -10.60 -3.62 7.21
CA ALA A 30 -11.72 -2.71 7.00
C ALA A 30 -12.07 -2.55 5.51
N PHE A 31 -11.05 -2.41 4.65
CA PHE A 31 -11.24 -2.33 3.19
C PHE A 31 -11.83 -3.62 2.63
N LYS A 32 -11.27 -4.78 2.99
CA LYS A 32 -11.79 -6.09 2.60
C LYS A 32 -13.24 -6.27 3.05
N GLY A 33 -13.56 -5.92 4.30
CA GLY A 33 -14.93 -6.01 4.81
C GLY A 33 -15.93 -5.15 4.03
N LYS A 34 -15.54 -3.93 3.62
CA LYS A 34 -16.37 -3.07 2.76
C LYS A 34 -16.56 -3.68 1.36
N SER A 35 -15.49 -4.20 0.77
CA SER A 35 -15.54 -4.85 -0.56
C SER A 35 -16.44 -6.08 -0.57
N ASP A 36 -16.20 -7.02 0.36
CA ASP A 36 -16.99 -8.25 0.49
C ASP A 36 -18.45 -7.95 0.86
N GLY A 37 -18.69 -6.98 1.74
CA GLY A 37 -20.03 -6.53 2.12
C GLY A 37 -20.79 -5.92 0.95
N TYR A 38 -20.13 -5.13 0.11
CA TYR A 38 -20.71 -4.59 -1.12
C TYR A 38 -21.03 -5.71 -2.12
N LEU A 39 -20.08 -6.62 -2.35
CA LEU A 39 -20.24 -7.75 -3.27
C LEU A 39 -21.46 -8.61 -2.87
N ARG A 40 -21.60 -8.93 -1.58
CA ARG A 40 -22.78 -9.66 -1.08
C ARG A 40 -24.09 -8.94 -1.38
N ARG A 41 -24.17 -7.63 -1.19
CA ARG A 41 -25.38 -6.84 -1.51
C ARG A 41 -25.70 -6.86 -3.00
N VAL A 42 -24.68 -6.74 -3.85
CA VAL A 42 -24.86 -6.82 -5.30
C VAL A 42 -25.36 -8.21 -5.73
N LEU A 43 -24.82 -9.29 -5.13
CA LEU A 43 -25.28 -10.65 -5.42
C LEU A 43 -26.73 -10.91 -4.99
N THR A 44 -27.20 -10.25 -3.93
CA THR A 44 -28.61 -10.37 -3.48
C THR A 44 -29.60 -9.57 -4.33
N ALA A 45 -29.12 -8.58 -5.09
CA ALA A 45 -30.00 -7.76 -5.93
C ALA A 45 -30.39 -8.55 -7.20
N PRO A 46 -31.69 -8.61 -7.55
CA PRO A 46 -32.11 -9.28 -8.77
C PRO A 46 -31.58 -8.55 -10.00
N GLU A 47 -31.09 -9.29 -11.01
CA GLU A 47 -30.54 -8.70 -12.25
C GLU A 47 -31.61 -7.95 -13.09
N ASN A 48 -32.89 -8.27 -12.90
CA ASN A 48 -34.01 -7.70 -13.64
C ASN A 48 -35.00 -7.02 -12.68
N LEU A 49 -35.75 -6.05 -13.21
CA LEU A 49 -36.91 -5.47 -12.54
C LEU A 49 -37.86 -6.59 -12.03
N PRO A 50 -38.37 -6.49 -10.79
CA PRO A 50 -39.28 -7.50 -10.24
C PRO A 50 -40.47 -7.76 -11.17
N LYS A 51 -40.74 -9.03 -11.52
CA LYS A 51 -41.90 -9.34 -12.36
C LYS A 51 -43.19 -9.05 -11.57
N ILE A 52 -43.95 -8.04 -11.99
CA ILE A 52 -45.26 -7.71 -11.43
C ILE A 52 -46.32 -8.56 -12.15
N ASP A 53 -47.18 -9.23 -11.38
CA ASP A 53 -48.33 -9.94 -11.94
C ASP A 53 -49.48 -8.98 -12.25
N PHE A 54 -49.43 -8.36 -13.44
CA PHE A 54 -50.45 -7.44 -13.91
C PHE A 54 -51.82 -8.11 -14.16
N ASN A 55 -51.88 -9.43 -14.34
CA ASN A 55 -53.15 -10.14 -14.57
C ASN A 55 -54.01 -10.19 -13.30
N ALA A 56 -53.38 -10.40 -12.14
CA ALA A 56 -54.07 -10.34 -10.85
C ALA A 56 -54.69 -8.96 -10.58
N TYR A 57 -54.04 -7.87 -11.04
CA TYR A 57 -54.53 -6.50 -10.90
C TYR A 57 -55.63 -6.16 -11.91
N LYS A 58 -55.52 -6.62 -13.16
CA LYS A 58 -56.60 -6.47 -14.16
C LYS A 58 -57.92 -7.08 -13.71
N ALA A 59 -57.89 -8.17 -12.94
CA ALA A 59 -59.10 -8.83 -12.43
C ALA A 59 -59.79 -8.11 -11.25
N ARG A 60 -59.06 -7.23 -10.53
CA ARG A 60 -59.56 -6.56 -9.31
C ARG A 60 -59.84 -5.07 -9.50
N ILE A 61 -59.26 -4.44 -10.52
CA ILE A 61 -59.37 -3.00 -10.76
C ILE A 61 -60.49 -2.75 -11.78
N ALA A 62 -61.53 -2.02 -11.35
CA ALA A 62 -62.70 -1.72 -12.16
C ALA A 62 -62.49 -0.62 -13.21
N VAL A 63 -61.34 0.07 -13.19
CA VAL A 63 -61.01 1.15 -14.14
C VAL A 63 -60.34 0.56 -15.38
N PRO A 64 -61.00 0.56 -16.55
CA PRO A 64 -60.41 0.04 -17.79
C PRO A 64 -59.24 0.92 -18.25
N GLY A 65 -58.15 0.30 -18.72
CA GLY A 65 -56.98 0.98 -19.29
C GLY A 65 -55.88 1.38 -18.30
N MET A 66 -56.19 1.59 -17.01
CA MET A 66 -55.20 2.05 -16.02
C MET A 66 -54.04 1.05 -15.83
N VAL A 67 -54.35 -0.25 -15.71
CA VAL A 67 -53.33 -1.30 -15.52
C VAL A 67 -52.43 -1.46 -16.75
N GLU A 68 -52.94 -1.19 -17.94
CA GLU A 68 -52.18 -1.27 -19.20
C GLU A 68 -51.23 -0.09 -19.38
N GLU A 69 -51.64 1.11 -18.97
CA GLU A 69 -50.74 2.26 -18.91
C GLU A 69 -49.60 2.06 -17.92
N PHE A 70 -49.87 1.48 -16.74
CA PHE A 70 -48.83 1.17 -15.76
C PHE A 70 -47.89 0.06 -16.23
N GLN A 71 -48.41 -0.97 -16.90
CA GLN A 71 -47.59 -2.01 -17.51
C GLN A 71 -46.63 -1.41 -18.55
N LYS A 72 -47.14 -0.59 -19.48
CA LYS A 72 -46.31 0.08 -20.49
C LYS A 72 -45.24 0.99 -19.87
N LYS A 73 -45.61 1.75 -18.85
CA LYS A 73 -44.66 2.63 -18.14
C LYS A 73 -43.60 1.82 -17.38
N TYR A 74 -43.97 0.67 -16.79
CA TYR A 74 -43.04 -0.18 -16.06
C TYR A 74 -42.01 -0.85 -16.98
N GLU A 75 -42.47 -1.37 -18.11
CA GLU A 75 -41.60 -1.98 -19.12
C GLU A 75 -40.67 -0.96 -19.81
N ALA A 76 -41.07 0.32 -19.84
CA ALA A 76 -40.27 1.42 -20.37
C ALA A 76 -39.23 1.99 -19.39
N ILE A 77 -39.19 1.53 -18.12
CA ILE A 77 -38.18 1.99 -17.16
C ILE A 77 -36.85 1.33 -17.49
N GLU A 78 -35.93 2.12 -18.04
CA GLU A 78 -34.51 1.79 -18.11
C GLU A 78 -33.80 2.42 -16.91
N VAL A 79 -33.08 1.60 -16.13
CA VAL A 79 -32.26 2.10 -15.01
C VAL A 79 -30.92 2.55 -15.59
N PRO A 80 -30.60 3.87 -15.58
CA PRO A 80 -29.34 4.36 -16.12
C PRO A 80 -28.17 3.84 -15.29
N TYR A 81 -27.08 3.50 -15.98
CA TYR A 81 -25.84 3.10 -15.32
C TYR A 81 -25.20 4.31 -14.62
N PRO A 82 -24.68 4.16 -13.39
CA PRO A 82 -24.00 5.26 -12.71
C PRO A 82 -22.78 5.73 -13.51
N ALA A 83 -22.59 7.04 -13.58
CA ALA A 83 -21.39 7.62 -14.18
C ALA A 83 -20.14 7.26 -13.35
N ASP A 84 -19.04 6.92 -14.03
CA ASP A 84 -17.77 6.67 -13.37
C ASP A 84 -17.07 8.01 -13.07
N THR A 85 -16.87 8.29 -11.78
CA THR A 85 -16.25 9.52 -11.27
C THR A 85 -14.93 9.25 -10.55
N TYR A 86 -14.58 7.98 -10.31
CA TYR A 86 -13.48 7.60 -9.41
C TYR A 86 -12.29 6.95 -10.13
N SER A 87 -12.46 6.42 -11.35
CA SER A 87 -11.35 5.81 -12.09
C SER A 87 -10.19 6.77 -12.36
N ALA A 88 -10.50 8.04 -12.66
CA ALA A 88 -9.49 9.07 -12.86
C ALA A 88 -8.66 9.32 -11.58
N GLN A 89 -9.33 9.42 -10.42
CA GLN A 89 -8.67 9.64 -9.12
C GLN A 89 -7.79 8.46 -8.72
N ILE A 90 -8.25 7.22 -8.99
CA ILE A 90 -7.46 6.01 -8.71
C ILE A 90 -6.19 5.98 -9.57
N THR A 91 -6.31 6.35 -10.85
CA THR A 91 -5.18 6.39 -11.78
C THR A 91 -4.12 7.41 -11.35
N GLU A 92 -4.55 8.58 -10.87
CA GLU A 92 -3.64 9.61 -10.35
C GLU A 92 -2.86 9.12 -9.13
N VAL A 93 -3.55 8.54 -8.15
CA VAL A 93 -2.92 7.96 -6.94
C VAL A 93 -1.97 6.82 -7.31
N GLN A 94 -2.35 5.97 -8.28
CA GLN A 94 -1.49 4.90 -8.77
C GLN A 94 -0.20 5.46 -9.37
N ASN A 95 -0.29 6.46 -10.24
CA ASN A 95 0.88 7.07 -10.88
C ASN A 95 1.81 7.71 -9.84
N ALA A 96 1.27 8.48 -8.89
CA ALA A 96 2.05 9.08 -7.81
C ALA A 96 2.78 8.01 -6.98
N THR A 97 2.06 6.98 -6.53
CA THR A 97 2.63 5.88 -5.73
C THR A 97 3.71 5.11 -6.51
N THR A 98 3.52 4.90 -7.82
CA THR A 98 4.52 4.21 -8.64
C THR A 98 5.81 5.01 -8.78
N ALA A 99 5.73 6.34 -8.88
CA ALA A 99 6.90 7.21 -8.93
C ALA A 99 7.69 7.14 -7.61
N GLU A 100 7.01 7.31 -6.47
CA GLU A 100 7.61 7.18 -5.13
C GLU A 100 8.26 5.80 -4.92
N THR A 101 7.60 4.73 -5.36
CA THR A 101 8.13 3.37 -5.25
C THR A 101 9.40 3.20 -6.09
N GLN A 102 9.45 3.76 -7.30
CA GLN A 102 10.63 3.70 -8.15
C GLN A 102 11.81 4.47 -7.55
N GLU A 103 11.57 5.63 -6.96
CA GLU A 103 12.60 6.40 -6.26
C GLU A 103 13.13 5.63 -5.04
N PHE A 104 12.23 5.01 -4.25
CA PHE A 104 12.62 4.18 -3.12
C PHE A 104 13.48 2.97 -3.52
N VAL A 105 13.13 2.31 -4.63
CA VAL A 105 13.92 1.18 -5.17
C VAL A 105 15.32 1.66 -5.56
N LYS A 106 15.45 2.76 -6.30
CA LYS A 106 16.76 3.32 -6.69
C LYS A 106 17.60 3.70 -5.47
N ALA A 107 17.01 4.34 -4.47
CA ALA A 107 17.70 4.69 -3.24
C ALA A 107 18.15 3.46 -2.45
N SER A 108 17.33 2.40 -2.45
CA SER A 108 17.65 1.12 -1.80
C SER A 108 18.78 0.39 -2.52
N GLU A 109 18.78 0.35 -3.85
CA GLU A 109 19.86 -0.24 -4.64
C GLU A 109 21.19 0.47 -4.40
N ALA A 110 21.19 1.81 -4.35
CA ALA A 110 22.37 2.59 -4.00
C ALA A 110 22.88 2.27 -2.59
N ARG A 111 21.98 2.09 -1.62
CA ARG A 111 22.34 1.69 -0.25
C ARG A 111 22.92 0.28 -0.18
N ILE A 112 22.33 -0.66 -0.92
CA ILE A 112 22.84 -2.03 -1.04
C ILE A 112 24.24 -2.03 -1.65
N GLY A 113 24.50 -1.17 -2.64
CA GLY A 113 25.84 -0.99 -3.22
C GLY A 113 26.88 -0.61 -2.16
N LYS A 114 26.62 0.46 -1.40
CA LYS A 114 27.51 0.91 -0.32
C LYS A 114 27.75 -0.17 0.74
N ILE A 115 26.68 -0.83 1.20
CA ILE A 115 26.80 -1.89 2.22
C ILE A 115 27.62 -3.08 1.69
N LYS A 116 27.52 -3.41 0.40
CA LYS A 116 28.34 -4.47 -0.20
C LYS A 116 29.82 -4.10 -0.30
N GLU A 117 30.12 -2.83 -0.60
CA GLU A 117 31.49 -2.32 -0.60
C GLU A 117 32.08 -2.36 0.81
N GLU A 118 31.33 -1.91 1.81
CA GLU A 118 31.73 -2.00 3.22
C GLU A 118 31.93 -3.47 3.63
N LEU A 119 31.00 -4.37 3.30
CA LEU A 119 31.11 -5.80 3.61
C LEU A 119 32.38 -6.40 2.98
N ALA A 120 32.69 -6.07 1.73
CA ALA A 120 33.92 -6.50 1.08
C ALA A 120 35.17 -5.94 1.77
N GLN A 121 35.13 -4.70 2.29
CA GLN A 121 36.22 -4.16 3.11
C GLN A 121 36.42 -4.99 4.38
N TRP A 122 35.34 -5.32 5.09
CA TRP A 122 35.40 -6.15 6.30
C TRP A 122 35.89 -7.58 6.03
N GLU A 123 35.47 -8.21 4.94
CA GLU A 123 35.91 -9.57 4.56
C GLU A 123 37.38 -9.64 4.15
N ASN A 124 37.90 -8.58 3.52
CA ASN A 124 39.31 -8.53 3.10
C ASN A 124 40.25 -8.07 4.22
N MET A 125 39.70 -7.60 5.35
CA MET A 125 40.50 -7.13 6.47
C MET A 125 41.16 -8.31 7.20
N ILE A 126 42.40 -8.09 7.64
CA ILE A 126 43.12 -9.07 8.46
C ILE A 126 42.36 -9.26 9.79
N PRO A 127 42.25 -10.49 10.31
CA PRO A 127 41.66 -10.71 11.62
C PRO A 127 42.32 -9.84 12.68
N PHE A 128 41.50 -9.20 13.53
CA PHE A 128 41.98 -8.29 14.58
C PHE A 128 43.06 -8.88 15.49
N GLU A 129 43.06 -10.19 15.73
CA GLU A 129 44.07 -10.87 16.55
C GLU A 129 45.49 -10.84 15.95
N GLN A 130 45.59 -10.66 14.63
CA GLN A 130 46.86 -10.67 13.90
C GLN A 130 47.22 -9.28 13.36
N MET A 131 46.35 -8.28 13.56
CA MET A 131 46.54 -6.93 13.07
C MET A 131 47.46 -6.13 14.00
N THR A 132 48.41 -5.41 13.41
CA THR A 132 49.29 -4.50 14.16
C THR A 132 48.58 -3.17 14.46
N MET A 133 49.06 -2.44 15.48
CA MET A 133 48.48 -1.13 15.83
C MET A 133 48.65 -0.08 14.71
N GLU A 134 49.68 -0.23 13.87
CA GLU A 134 49.91 0.64 12.70
C GLU A 134 48.88 0.34 11.60
N GLU A 135 48.65 -0.93 11.27
CA GLU A 135 47.60 -1.34 10.32
C GLU A 135 46.19 -0.97 10.81
N PHE A 136 45.95 -1.06 12.12
CA PHE A 136 44.70 -0.59 12.72
C PHE A 136 44.50 0.91 12.50
N ALA A 137 45.55 1.73 12.65
CA ALA A 137 45.48 3.16 12.40
C ALA A 137 45.21 3.50 10.93
N ASP A 138 45.76 2.72 10.01
CA ASP A 138 45.50 2.88 8.57
C ASP A 138 44.06 2.50 8.18
N GLN A 139 43.49 1.46 8.79
CA GLN A 139 42.13 0.99 8.50
C GLN A 139 41.04 1.80 9.24
N PHE A 140 41.33 2.25 10.47
CA PHE A 140 40.39 2.96 11.35
C PHE A 140 40.95 4.31 11.84
N PRO A 141 41.25 5.25 10.92
CA PRO A 141 41.83 6.53 11.30
C PRO A 141 40.93 7.36 12.22
N SER A 142 39.61 7.15 12.19
CA SER A 142 38.65 7.83 13.06
C SER A 142 38.65 7.36 14.51
N GLU A 143 39.11 6.14 14.78
CA GLU A 143 39.18 5.58 16.14
C GLU A 143 40.56 5.78 16.78
N THR A 144 41.56 6.17 15.99
CA THR A 144 42.91 6.44 16.46
C THR A 144 43.13 7.89 16.85
N ILE A 145 44.13 8.11 17.73
CA ILE A 145 44.55 9.45 18.13
C ILE A 145 45.21 10.13 16.92
N ASP A 146 44.57 11.15 16.37
CA ASP A 146 45.18 11.99 15.34
C ASP A 146 46.23 12.90 15.98
N LEU A 147 47.47 12.77 15.52
CA LEU A 147 48.58 13.62 15.97
C LEU A 147 48.38 15.09 15.57
N ASN A 148 47.63 15.36 14.50
CA ASN A 148 47.36 16.71 14.02
C ASN A 148 46.22 17.38 14.79
N ASN A 149 45.34 16.58 15.40
CA ASN A 149 44.25 17.07 16.23
C ASN A 149 44.18 16.30 17.56
N PRO A 150 45.09 16.61 18.50
CA PRO A 150 45.23 15.83 19.72
C PRO A 150 44.00 15.98 20.62
N THR A 151 43.40 14.84 20.99
CA THR A 151 42.31 14.78 21.97
C THR A 151 42.87 14.68 23.40
N PHE A 152 42.10 15.16 24.38
CA PHE A 152 42.52 15.12 25.78
C PHE A 152 42.28 13.74 26.40
N TRP A 153 43.22 13.25 27.22
CA TRP A 153 43.05 12.00 27.97
C TRP A 153 41.77 12.07 28.84
N PRO A 154 40.81 11.13 28.75
CA PRO A 154 40.94 9.72 28.37
C PRO A 154 40.60 9.40 26.90
N HIS A 155 40.61 10.40 26.01
CA HIS A 155 40.26 10.29 24.58
C HIS A 155 38.80 9.89 24.34
N THR A 156 37.92 10.27 25.27
CA THR A 156 36.48 10.07 25.15
C THR A 156 35.82 11.34 24.60
N PRO A 157 34.78 11.23 23.75
CA PRO A 157 34.17 12.39 23.11
C PRO A 157 33.63 13.44 24.08
N ASP A 158 33.20 13.04 25.28
CA ASP A 158 32.66 13.87 26.35
C ASP A 158 33.69 14.81 27.01
N MET A 159 34.97 14.48 26.90
CA MET A 159 36.08 15.25 27.46
C MET A 159 36.74 16.16 26.39
N ALA A 160 36.24 16.12 25.15
CA ALA A 160 36.67 17.03 24.09
C ALA A 160 36.15 18.45 24.34
N LEU A 161 36.98 19.45 24.03
CA LEU A 161 36.71 20.86 24.35
C LEU A 161 35.50 21.44 23.58
N ASP A 162 35.17 20.82 22.46
CA ASP A 162 34.10 21.13 21.53
C ASP A 162 32.88 20.18 21.65
N TYR A 163 32.85 19.35 22.71
CA TYR A 163 31.75 18.43 22.92
C TYR A 163 30.41 19.15 23.16
N VAL A 164 29.50 18.99 22.20
CA VAL A 164 28.08 19.30 22.40
C VAL A 164 27.38 18.00 22.72
N LYS A 165 26.86 17.90 23.95
CA LYS A 165 26.06 16.75 24.38
C LYS A 165 24.88 16.60 23.41
N LYS A 166 24.82 15.49 22.68
CA LYS A 166 23.63 15.14 21.90
C LYS A 166 22.49 15.01 22.91
N GLU A 167 21.54 15.94 22.87
CA GLU A 167 20.27 15.78 23.57
C GLU A 167 19.64 14.47 23.04
N GLU A 168 19.22 13.61 23.97
CA GLU A 168 18.61 12.33 23.66
C GLU A 168 17.31 12.57 22.87
N GLU A 169 17.31 12.25 21.57
CA GLU A 169 16.09 12.06 20.76
C GLU A 169 15.54 10.64 20.93
#